data_AF-A0A0Q5DFZ4-F1
#
_entry.id   AF-A0A0Q5DFZ4-F1
#
_cell.length_a   1.000
_cell.length_b   1.000
_cell.length_c   1.000
_cell.angle_alpha   90.00
_cell.angle_beta   90.00
_cell.angle_gamma   90.00
#
_symmetry.space_group_name_H-M   'P 1'
#
loop_
_entity.id
_entity.type
_entity.pdbx_description
1 polymer ?
#
loop_
_entity_poly.entity_id
_entity_poly.type
_entity_poly.pdbx_seq_one_letter_code
_entity_poly.pdbx_strand_id
1 'polypeptide(L)'
;MTAGPVPPSVRELLDYLITEHRLKNYAELAREMGETGATISRLVSGRQRLSAKQILFIHEYFGMGVQEIRERSGQYGPIAEIEKPASRPA
;
A
#
# COMPACT_ATOMS: atom_id res chain seq x y z
N MET A 1 16.20 -3.44 22.64
CA MET A 1 15.45 -4.46 21.89
C MET A 1 15.36 -3.97 20.45
N THR A 2 16.27 -4.40 19.58
CA THR A 2 16.20 -4.06 18.15
C THR A 2 15.17 -4.99 17.52
N ALA A 3 14.00 -4.45 17.18
CA ALA A 3 13.04 -5.18 16.35
C ALA A 3 13.77 -5.66 15.09
N GLY A 4 13.58 -6.92 14.71
CA GLY A 4 14.09 -7.43 13.45
C GLY A 4 13.56 -6.61 12.26
N PRO A 5 14.09 -6.81 11.04
CA PRO A 5 13.61 -6.10 9.86
C PRO A 5 12.09 -6.30 9.74
N VAL A 6 11.35 -5.19 9.72
CA VAL A 6 9.89 -5.22 9.61
C VAL A 6 9.54 -5.77 8.22
N PRO A 7 8.69 -6.81 8.13
CA PRO A 7 8.34 -7.40 6.86
C PRO A 7 7.63 -6.37 5.96
N PRO A 8 7.88 -6.41 4.64
CA PRO A 8 7.26 -5.47 3.72
C PRO A 8 5.75 -5.62 3.74
N SER A 9 5.05 -4.50 3.90
CA SER A 9 3.58 -4.44 3.91
C SER A 9 3.09 -3.08 3.45
N VAL A 10 1.85 -3.01 3.00
CA VAL A 10 1.22 -1.74 2.63
C VAL A 10 1.23 -0.76 3.81
N ARG A 11 1.00 -1.23 5.05
CA ARG A 11 1.08 -0.38 6.25
C ARG A 11 2.44 0.29 6.38
N GLU A 12 3.52 -0.47 6.31
CA GLU A 12 4.88 0.06 6.46
C GLU A 12 5.22 1.10 5.38
N LEU A 13 4.77 0.87 4.15
CA LEU A 13 4.90 1.87 3.08
C LEU A 13 4.14 3.16 3.41
N LEU A 14 2.89 3.06 3.89
CA LEU A 14 2.10 4.24 4.25
C LEU A 14 2.70 4.99 5.46
N ASP A 15 3.24 4.26 6.44
CA ASP A 15 3.95 4.84 7.59
C ASP A 15 5.23 5.56 7.18
N TYR A 16 5.98 4.98 6.23
CA TYR A 16 7.12 5.62 5.59
C TYR A 16 6.71 6.93 4.91
N LEU A 17 5.65 6.93 4.09
CA LEU A 17 5.17 8.13 3.41
C LEU A 17 4.74 9.24 4.39
N ILE A 18 4.07 8.87 5.48
CA ILE A 18 3.70 9.83 6.54
C ILE A 18 4.95 10.46 7.15
N THR A 19 5.96 9.65 7.44
CA THR A 19 7.19 10.12 8.09
C THR A 19 8.02 10.99 7.15
N GLU A 20 8.28 10.51 5.94
CA GLU A 20 9.12 11.18 4.94
C GLU A 20 8.53 12.54 4.52
N HIS A 21 7.21 12.59 4.27
CA HIS A 21 6.53 13.80 3.84
C HIS A 21 5.98 14.65 5.01
N ARG A 22 6.34 14.29 6.26
CA ARG A 22 5.94 15.00 7.49
C ARG A 22 4.42 15.20 7.61
N LEU A 23 3.65 14.21 7.16
CA LEU A 23 2.21 14.19 7.33
C LEU A 23 1.87 13.89 8.79
N LYS A 24 0.77 14.45 9.27
CA LYS A 24 0.35 14.31 10.67
C LYS A 24 -0.18 12.92 10.99
N ASN A 25 -0.87 12.30 10.03
CA ASN A 25 -1.55 11.01 10.19
C ASN A 25 -2.11 10.49 8.86
N TYR A 26 -2.68 9.29 8.92
CA TYR A 26 -3.37 8.64 7.80
C TYR A 26 -4.52 9.45 7.19
N ALA A 27 -5.19 10.32 7.95
CA ALA A 27 -6.28 11.13 7.41
C ALA A 27 -5.78 12.30 6.57
N GLU A 28 -4.56 12.78 6.81
CA GLU A 28 -3.88 13.73 5.92
C GLU A 28 -3.36 13.01 4.68
N LEU A 29 -2.72 11.84 4.85
CA LEU A 29 -2.31 11.00 3.71
C LEU A 29 -3.49 10.63 2.79
N ALA A 30 -4.66 10.31 3.36
CA ALA A 30 -5.87 10.06 2.59
C ALA A 30 -6.23 11.24 1.69
N ARG A 31 -6.15 12.47 2.23
CA ARG A 31 -6.47 13.70 1.47
C ARG A 31 -5.47 13.94 0.36
N GLU A 32 -4.18 13.79 0.65
CA GLU A 32 -3.12 13.91 -0.35
C GLU A 32 -3.34 12.92 -1.50
N MET A 33 -3.66 11.66 -1.19
CA MET A 33 -3.92 10.62 -2.19
C MET A 33 -5.29 10.73 -2.89
N GLY A 34 -6.16 11.67 -2.49
CA GLY A 34 -7.54 11.73 -2.97
C GLY A 34 -8.38 10.50 -2.60
N GLU A 35 -8.07 9.87 -1.47
CA GLU A 35 -8.66 8.65 -0.96
C GLU A 35 -9.56 8.89 0.26
N THR A 36 -10.44 7.94 0.54
CA THR A 36 -11.28 7.98 1.75
C THR A 36 -10.53 7.39 2.94
N GLY A 37 -10.89 7.81 4.16
CA GLY A 37 -10.39 7.18 5.39
C GLY A 37 -10.71 5.68 5.46
N ALA A 38 -11.84 5.26 4.89
CA ALA A 38 -12.20 3.85 4.77
C ALA A 38 -11.23 3.09 3.84
N THR A 39 -10.81 3.69 2.71
CA THR A 39 -9.80 3.10 1.83
C THR A 39 -8.49 2.92 2.58
N ILE A 40 -7.99 3.97 3.25
CA ILE A 40 -6.72 3.89 4.01
C ILE A 40 -6.81 2.82 5.11
N SER A 41 -7.93 2.72 5.82
CA SER A 41 -8.12 1.68 6.83
C SER A 41 -8.02 0.25 6.27
N ARG A 42 -8.56 0.00 5.07
CA ARG A 42 -8.43 -1.31 4.39
C ARG A 42 -7.00 -1.61 3.96
N LEU A 43 -6.27 -0.60 3.48
CA LEU A 43 -4.86 -0.73 3.12
C LEU A 43 -3.99 -1.05 4.35
N VAL A 44 -4.17 -0.28 5.43
CA VAL A 44 -3.42 -0.43 6.69
C VAL A 44 -3.70 -1.75 7.41
N SER A 45 -4.92 -2.29 7.27
CA SER A 45 -5.29 -3.60 7.82
C SER A 45 -4.90 -4.77 6.91
N GLY A 46 -4.31 -4.52 5.73
CA GLY A 46 -3.93 -5.55 4.77
C GLY A 46 -5.12 -6.22 4.06
N ARG A 47 -6.35 -5.74 4.27
CA ARG A 47 -7.56 -6.24 3.58
C ARG A 47 -7.63 -5.81 2.12
N GLN A 48 -6.83 -4.82 1.74
CA GLN A 48 -6.73 -4.30 0.38
C GLN A 48 -5.26 -4.14 0.00
N ARG A 49 -4.94 -4.57 -1.22
CA ARG A 49 -3.66 -4.28 -1.90
C ARG A 49 -3.70 -2.90 -2.55
N LEU A 50 -2.55 -2.27 -2.74
CA LEU A 50 -2.45 -1.06 -3.55
C LEU A 50 -2.89 -1.38 -4.98
N SER A 51 -3.88 -0.62 -5.44
CA SER A 51 -4.30 -0.60 -6.83
C SER A 51 -3.24 0.04 -7.72
N ALA A 52 -3.30 -0.20 -9.03
CA ALA A 52 -2.41 0.44 -10.00
C ALA A 52 -2.50 1.98 -9.94
N LYS A 53 -3.70 2.54 -9.74
CA LYS A 53 -3.91 3.99 -9.56
C LYS A 53 -3.14 4.51 -8.34
N GLN A 54 -3.20 3.80 -7.22
CA GLN A 54 -2.52 4.20 -5.99
C GLN A 54 -1.00 4.08 -6.13
N ILE A 55 -0.49 3.04 -6.78
CA ILE A 55 0.94 2.89 -7.09
C ILE A 55 1.42 4.04 -7.99
N LEU A 56 0.67 4.35 -9.05
CA LEU A 56 1.01 5.46 -9.94
C LEU A 56 1.00 6.80 -9.21
N PHE A 57 -0.02 7.06 -8.40
CA PHE A 57 -0.06 8.27 -7.58
C PHE A 57 1.16 8.40 -6.66
N ILE A 58 1.53 7.30 -5.97
CA ILE A 58 2.69 7.32 -5.08
C ILE A 58 3.98 7.58 -5.86
N HIS A 59 4.10 7.02 -7.06
CA HIS A 59 5.23 7.28 -7.95
C HIS A 59 5.32 8.76 -8.37
N GLU A 60 4.22 9.33 -8.85
CA GLU A 60 4.19 10.68 -9.40
C GLU A 60 4.26 11.76 -8.31
N TYR A 61 3.54 11.59 -7.20
CA TYR A 61 3.41 12.60 -6.16
C TYR A 61 4.50 12.54 -5.10
N PHE A 62 4.88 11.33 -4.68
CA PHE A 62 5.90 11.13 -3.65
C PHE A 62 7.29 10.82 -4.25
N GLY A 63 7.41 10.69 -5.57
CA GLY A 63 8.68 10.51 -6.27
C GLY A 63 9.34 9.14 -6.09
N MET A 64 8.59 8.14 -5.61
CA MET A 64 9.12 6.80 -5.36
C MET A 64 9.17 5.95 -6.62
N GLY A 65 10.17 5.06 -6.76
CA GLY A 65 10.21 4.12 -7.88
C GLY A 65 9.09 3.07 -7.79
N VAL A 66 8.46 2.70 -8.92
CA VAL A 66 7.39 1.67 -8.93
C VAL A 66 7.87 0.33 -8.37
N GLN A 67 9.13 -0.06 -8.63
CA GLN A 67 9.71 -1.27 -8.05
C GLN A 67 9.87 -1.15 -6.54
N GLU A 68 10.38 -0.01 -6.06
CA GLU A 68 10.51 0.28 -4.62
C GLU A 68 9.16 0.28 -3.89
N ILE A 69 8.09 0.78 -4.53
CA ILE A 69 6.74 0.74 -3.98
C ILE A 69 6.28 -0.72 -3.81
N ARG A 70 6.50 -1.57 -4.82
CA ARG A 70 6.15 -3.00 -4.78
C ARG A 70 6.95 -3.74 -3.71
N GLU A 71 8.23 -3.40 -3.60
CA GLU A 71 9.15 -3.85 -2.56
C GLU A 71 8.61 -3.63 -1.18
N ARG A 72 8.43 -2.36 -0.83
CA ARG A 72 8.03 -1.94 0.51
C ARG A 72 6.62 -2.39 0.86
N SER A 73 5.72 -2.45 -0.13
CA SER A 73 4.34 -2.90 0.07
C SER A 73 4.16 -4.42 0.12
N GLY A 74 5.22 -5.21 -0.16
CA GLY A 74 5.12 -6.67 -0.25
C GLY A 74 4.36 -7.15 -1.48
N GLN A 75 4.25 -6.31 -2.52
CA GLN A 75 3.58 -6.62 -3.78
C GLN A 75 4.53 -7.08 -4.89
N TYR A 76 5.54 -7.84 -4.48
CA TYR A 76 6.41 -8.58 -5.37
C TYR A 76 5.73 -9.83 -5.91
N GLY A 77 5.72 -9.96 -7.23
CA GLY A 77 5.21 -11.12 -7.93
C GLY A 77 4.69 -10.74 -9.32
N PRO A 78 4.66 -11.69 -10.27
CA PRO A 78 3.98 -11.48 -11.54
C PRO A 78 2.52 -11.06 -11.29
N ILE A 79 1.98 -10.29 -12.23
CA ILE A 79 0.60 -9.79 -12.22
C ILE A 79 -0.38 -10.96 -12.44
N ALA A 80 -0.40 -11.97 -11.57
CA ALA A 80 -1.33 -13.11 -11.65
C ALA A 80 -1.21 -14.02 -10.43
N GLU A 81 -1.90 -13.68 -9.35
CA GLU A 81 -2.87 -14.66 -8.84
C GLU A 81 -4.23 -13.99 -9.02
N ILE A 82 -4.70 -14.04 -10.27
CA ILE A 82 -6.11 -13.88 -10.58
C ILE A 82 -6.81 -14.87 -9.66
N GLU A 83 -7.71 -14.34 -8.84
CA GLU A 83 -8.60 -15.11 -7.97
C GLU A 83 -9.00 -16.41 -8.68
N LYS A 84 -8.63 -17.57 -8.12
CA LYS A 84 -9.31 -18.81 -8.51
C LYS A 84 -10.80 -18.53 -8.32
N PRO A 85 -11.66 -18.60 -9.36
CA PRO A 85 -13.08 -18.47 -9.14
C PRO A 85 -13.46 -19.55 -8.14
N ALA A 86 -14.11 -19.15 -7.04
CA ALA A 86 -14.66 -20.05 -6.06
C ALA A 86 -15.45 -21.12 -6.82
N SER A 87 -15.00 -22.37 -6.75
CA SER A 87 -15.67 -23.50 -7.37
C SER A 87 -17.11 -23.49 -6.89
N ARG A 88 -18.04 -23.18 -7.79
CA ARG A 88 -19.46 -23.31 -7.51
C ARG A 88 -19.71 -24.81 -7.32
N PRO A 89 -20.18 -25.29 -6.15
CA PRO A 89 -20.54 -26.69 -6.03
C PRO A 89 -21.70 -26.97 -6.99
N ALA A 90 -21.58 -28.09 -7.70
CA ALA A 90 -22.58 -28.62 -8.64
C ALA A 90 -23.86 -29.07 -7.92
#